data_AF-A0A0B2VI15-F1
#
_entry.id   AF-A0A0B2VI15-F1
#
_cell.length_a   1.000
_cell.length_b   1.000
_cell.length_c   1.000
_cell.angle_alpha   90.00
_cell.angle_beta   90.00
_cell.angle_gamma   90.00
#
_symmetry.space_group_name_H-M   'P 1'
#
loop_
_entity.id
_entity.type
_entity.pdbx_description
1 polymer ?
#
loop_
_entity_poly.entity_id
_entity_poly.type
_entity_poly.pdbx_seq_one_letter_code
_entity_poly.pdbx_strand_id
1 'polypeptide(L)'
;MGEITLREGGSCPSSPAIKKVFRLVVVGSAQAGKSAIVNRFLNNEFEERYIPTIENFHRKLYKIRGELFQLDIVDCSGNDPFPAARKLTYSSGDMFLIVGAVDQEESIPRMLEISKQIAECKMTRQGVSSHSIPILYVVNKVDLPRTRWQIDYDEVCNLVGAIANSSNSICQCSALTSTNIESVFGRIFAMAKLPKFMNPELHKALRNELSADGLLEETKKKKILQRMRSRFSREDDEIYTDMNARRPSLRTDLLMNRAKTAASRTRRVSSVDDKRCTIS
;
A
#
# COMPACT_ATOMS: atom_id res chain seq x y z
N MET A 1 -28.99 54.28 16.01
CA MET A 1 -28.80 53.23 17.04
C MET A 1 -29.29 51.92 16.43
N GLY A 2 -28.38 51.01 16.14
CA GLY A 2 -28.65 49.74 15.49
C GLY A 2 -27.34 49.05 15.15
N GLU A 3 -26.62 48.61 16.19
CA GLU A 3 -25.42 47.78 16.03
C GLU A 3 -25.81 46.40 15.53
N ILE A 4 -25.23 46.00 14.40
CA ILE A 4 -25.35 44.66 13.82
C ILE A 4 -24.29 43.80 14.52
N THR A 5 -24.73 42.95 15.46
CA THR A 5 -23.87 41.95 16.08
C THR A 5 -23.64 40.81 15.09
N LEU A 6 -22.42 40.70 14.55
CA LEU A 6 -22.01 39.57 13.74
C LEU A 6 -21.92 38.32 14.64
N ARG A 7 -22.79 37.35 14.38
CA ARG A 7 -22.71 36.01 14.99
C ARG A 7 -21.46 35.31 14.47
N GLU A 8 -20.57 34.93 15.38
CA GLU A 8 -19.45 34.04 15.07
C GLU A 8 -19.99 32.73 14.51
N GLY A 9 -19.59 32.41 13.28
CA GLY A 9 -19.91 31.16 12.61
C GLY A 9 -19.29 29.99 13.37
N GLY A 10 -20.13 29.01 13.72
CA GLY A 10 -19.69 27.74 14.30
C GLY A 10 -18.58 27.11 13.44
N SER A 11 -17.47 26.79 14.09
CA SER A 11 -16.36 26.06 13.49
C SER A 11 -16.86 24.70 12.99
N CYS A 12 -16.63 24.43 11.70
CA CYS A 12 -16.77 23.08 11.16
C CYS A 12 -15.94 22.13 12.05
N PRO A 13 -16.46 20.95 12.44
CA PRO A 13 -15.66 19.97 13.16
C PRO A 13 -14.44 19.66 12.29
N SER A 14 -13.27 20.05 12.79
CA SER A 14 -12.01 19.90 12.10
C SER A 14 -11.82 18.42 11.77
N SER A 15 -11.68 18.12 10.48
CA SER A 15 -11.24 16.80 10.05
C SER A 15 -10.01 16.44 10.88
N PRO A 16 -9.96 15.27 11.53
CA PRO A 16 -8.87 14.92 12.42
C PRO A 16 -7.53 15.06 11.69
N ALA A 17 -6.62 15.86 12.24
CA ALA A 17 -5.33 16.15 11.63
C ALA A 17 -4.48 14.86 11.56
N ILE A 18 -3.84 14.62 10.41
CA ILE A 18 -2.94 13.49 10.24
C ILE A 18 -1.65 13.80 10.99
N LYS A 19 -1.34 13.00 12.01
CA LYS A 19 -0.11 13.10 12.81
C LYS A 19 1.14 12.83 11.97
N LYS A 20 1.11 11.78 11.15
CA LYS A 20 2.27 11.41 10.31
C LYS A 20 1.86 10.68 9.05
N VAL A 21 2.49 11.05 7.94
CA VAL A 21 2.40 10.38 6.65
C VAL A 21 3.69 9.59 6.43
N PHE A 22 3.55 8.36 5.96
CA PHE A 22 4.63 7.50 5.52
C PHE A 22 4.43 7.17 4.06
N ARG A 23 5.44 7.38 3.22
CA ARG A 23 5.42 7.07 1.80
C ARG A 23 6.33 5.92 1.45
N LEU A 24 5.74 4.78 1.11
CA LEU A 24 6.42 3.63 0.52
C LEU A 24 6.40 3.76 -1.00
N VAL A 25 7.58 3.73 -1.63
CA VAL A 25 7.74 3.70 -3.07
C VAL A 25 8.20 2.31 -3.52
N VAL A 26 7.54 1.75 -4.53
CA VAL A 26 7.86 0.43 -5.09
C VAL A 26 8.39 0.60 -6.52
N VAL A 27 9.65 0.26 -6.72
CA VAL A 27 10.44 0.49 -7.94
C VAL A 27 11.21 -0.77 -8.34
N GLY A 28 11.74 -0.81 -9.57
CA GLY A 28 12.41 -1.99 -10.11
C GLY A 28 12.05 -2.26 -11.57
N SER A 29 12.62 -3.32 -12.16
CA SER A 29 12.44 -3.66 -13.58
C SER A 29 10.97 -3.81 -14.00
N ALA A 30 10.71 -3.57 -15.29
CA ALA A 30 9.45 -3.95 -15.92
C ALA A 30 9.20 -5.45 -15.72
N GLN A 31 7.93 -5.84 -15.49
CA GLN A 31 7.53 -7.24 -15.28
C GLN A 31 8.17 -7.97 -14.08
N ALA A 32 8.90 -7.28 -13.19
CA ALA A 32 9.40 -7.87 -11.95
C ALA A 32 8.29 -8.22 -10.94
N GLY A 33 7.06 -7.72 -11.15
CA GLY A 33 5.89 -8.03 -10.33
C GLY A 33 5.61 -7.03 -9.19
N LYS A 34 6.06 -5.78 -9.31
CA LYS A 34 5.79 -4.68 -8.35
C LYS A 34 4.32 -4.53 -7.98
N SER A 35 3.48 -4.31 -8.99
CA SER A 35 2.03 -4.18 -8.82
C SER A 35 1.39 -5.44 -8.25
N ALA A 36 1.90 -6.62 -8.60
CA ALA A 36 1.42 -7.89 -8.06
C ALA A 36 1.74 -8.05 -6.56
N ILE A 37 2.94 -7.65 -6.13
CA ILE A 37 3.32 -7.62 -4.70
C ILE A 37 2.42 -6.65 -3.94
N VAL A 38 2.22 -5.44 -4.46
CA VAL A 38 1.37 -4.41 -3.84
C VAL A 38 -0.08 -4.89 -3.76
N ASN A 39 -0.63 -5.46 -4.83
CA ASN A 39 -2.00 -5.97 -4.85
C ASN A 39 -2.16 -7.15 -3.89
N ARG A 40 -1.17 -8.05 -3.84
CA ARG A 40 -1.20 -9.19 -2.92
C ARG A 40 -1.20 -8.72 -1.47
N PHE A 41 -0.40 -7.72 -1.15
CA PHE A 41 -0.36 -7.13 0.19
C PHE A 41 -1.66 -6.42 0.57
N LEU A 42 -2.22 -5.60 -0.33
CA LEU A 42 -3.40 -4.78 -0.03
C LEU A 42 -4.71 -5.57 -0.05
N ASN A 43 -4.87 -6.46 -1.02
CA ASN A 43 -6.14 -7.09 -1.35
C ASN A 43 -6.10 -8.62 -1.21
N ASN A 44 -4.93 -9.22 -0.95
CA ASN A 44 -4.72 -10.67 -1.02
C ASN A 44 -5.05 -11.29 -2.38
N GLU A 45 -5.01 -10.50 -3.44
CA GLU A 45 -5.37 -10.90 -4.79
C GLU A 45 -4.14 -10.93 -5.70
N PHE A 46 -4.21 -11.75 -6.74
CA PHE A 46 -3.22 -11.79 -7.81
C PHE A 46 -3.93 -11.90 -9.15
N GLU A 47 -3.52 -11.04 -10.08
CA GLU A 47 -4.00 -11.06 -11.45
C GLU A 47 -2.85 -11.53 -12.35
N GLU A 48 -3.08 -12.63 -13.06
CA GLU A 48 -2.09 -13.24 -13.96
C GLU A 48 -1.88 -12.41 -15.23
N ARG A 49 -2.91 -11.69 -15.67
CA ARG A 49 -2.83 -10.82 -16.84
C ARG A 49 -2.00 -9.59 -16.54
N TYR A 50 -0.87 -9.46 -17.23
CA TYR A 50 -0.01 -8.28 -17.11
C TYR A 50 -0.61 -7.08 -17.86
N ILE A 51 -0.96 -6.04 -17.09
CA ILE A 51 -1.26 -4.70 -17.62
C ILE A 51 -0.11 -3.79 -17.20
N PRO A 52 0.67 -3.21 -18.14
CA PRO A 52 1.74 -2.29 -17.81
C PRO A 52 1.27 -1.13 -16.93
N THR A 53 1.92 -0.95 -15.79
CA THR A 53 1.64 0.14 -14.85
C THR A 53 2.29 1.42 -15.35
N ILE A 54 1.59 2.55 -15.26
CA ILE A 54 2.15 3.89 -15.45
C ILE A 54 2.62 4.40 -14.09
N GLU A 55 1.67 4.65 -13.20
CA GLU A 55 1.88 4.86 -11.77
C GLU A 55 0.54 4.60 -11.07
N ASN A 56 0.57 3.83 -9.98
CA ASN A 56 -0.60 3.61 -9.13
C ASN A 56 -0.32 4.17 -7.74
N PHE A 57 -1.32 4.83 -7.18
CA PHE A 57 -1.26 5.41 -5.85
C PHE A 57 -2.30 4.76 -4.96
N HIS A 58 -1.86 4.22 -3.83
CA HIS A 58 -2.72 3.63 -2.81
C HIS A 58 -2.53 4.39 -1.49
N ARG A 59 -3.64 4.66 -0.79
CA ARG A 59 -3.62 5.33 0.51
C ARG A 59 -4.40 4.53 1.53
N LYS A 60 -3.86 4.45 2.74
CA LYS A 60 -4.52 3.85 3.90
C LYS A 60 -4.33 4.71 5.14
N LEU A 61 -5.42 4.97 5.86
CA LEU A 61 -5.41 5.68 7.13
C LEU A 61 -5.50 4.69 8.29
N TYR A 62 -4.78 4.98 9.37
CA TYR A 62 -4.74 4.20 10.60
C TYR A 62 -5.01 5.14 11.77
N LYS A 63 -5.96 4.79 12.64
CA LYS A 63 -6.14 5.49 13.91
C LYS A 63 -5.50 4.66 15.02
N ILE A 64 -4.40 5.15 15.57
CA ILE A 64 -3.61 4.47 16.59
C ILE A 64 -3.57 5.39 17.79
N ARG A 65 -4.15 4.97 18.93
CA ARG A 65 -4.18 5.75 20.18
C ARG A 65 -4.79 7.14 20.00
N GLY A 66 -5.92 7.20 19.29
CA GLY A 66 -6.60 8.48 18.99
C GLY A 66 -5.99 9.29 17.85
N GLU A 67 -4.77 8.97 17.40
CA GLU A 67 -4.03 9.75 16.40
C GLU A 67 -4.15 9.13 15.00
N LEU A 68 -4.26 9.97 13.98
CA LEU A 68 -4.32 9.51 12.58
C LEU A 68 -2.94 9.43 11.94
N PHE A 69 -2.64 8.27 11.37
CA PHE A 69 -1.45 8.01 10.57
C PHE A 69 -1.86 7.63 9.15
N GLN A 70 -1.04 7.97 8.17
CA GLN A 70 -1.29 7.67 6.76
C GLN A 70 -0.13 6.86 6.19
N LEU A 71 -0.45 5.79 5.45
CA LEU A 71 0.47 5.08 4.58
C LEU A 71 0.08 5.33 3.13
N ASP A 72 0.98 5.95 2.39
CA ASP A 72 0.90 6.12 0.94
C ASP A 72 1.83 5.10 0.27
N ILE A 73 1.29 4.25 -0.61
CA ILE A 73 2.06 3.30 -1.42
C ILE A 73 2.02 3.76 -2.87
N VAL A 74 3.20 4.06 -3.41
CA VAL A 74 3.39 4.47 -4.81
C VAL A 74 3.96 3.29 -5.57
N ASP A 75 3.15 2.69 -6.44
CA ASP A 75 3.55 1.60 -7.33
C ASP A 75 3.94 2.20 -8.69
N CYS A 76 5.25 2.24 -8.96
CA CYS A 76 5.79 2.88 -10.15
C CYS A 76 5.81 1.94 -11.36
N SER A 77 5.76 2.50 -12.57
CA SER A 77 6.13 1.76 -13.78
C SER A 77 7.53 1.15 -13.67
N GLY A 78 7.74 -0.01 -14.27
CA GLY A 78 9.10 -0.54 -14.47
C GLY A 78 9.83 0.04 -15.67
N ASN A 79 9.14 0.87 -16.44
CA ASN A 79 9.68 1.69 -17.51
C ASN A 79 9.19 3.11 -17.27
N ASP A 80 9.99 3.92 -16.57
CA ASP A 80 9.67 5.33 -16.34
C ASP A 80 10.52 6.18 -17.30
N PRO A 81 9.95 6.65 -18.43
CA PRO A 81 10.69 7.39 -19.44
C PRO A 81 10.98 8.84 -19.05
N PHE A 82 10.48 9.33 -17.90
CA PHE A 82 10.59 10.73 -17.50
C PHE A 82 11.51 10.89 -16.28
N PRO A 83 12.80 11.23 -16.47
CA PRO A 83 13.76 11.35 -15.37
C PRO A 83 13.36 12.34 -14.28
N ALA A 84 12.65 13.42 -14.64
CA ALA A 84 12.17 14.41 -13.68
C ALA A 84 11.12 13.83 -12.72
N ALA A 85 10.18 13.02 -13.23
CA ALA A 85 9.17 12.35 -12.44
C ALA A 85 9.81 11.35 -11.47
N ARG A 86 10.74 10.50 -11.96
CA ARG A 86 11.54 9.59 -11.11
C ARG A 86 12.20 10.31 -9.94
N LYS A 87 12.89 11.42 -10.23
CA LYS A 87 13.60 12.21 -9.20
C LYS A 87 12.65 12.78 -8.15
N LEU A 88 11.43 13.18 -8.53
CA LEU A 88 10.41 13.63 -7.60
C LEU A 88 9.90 12.48 -6.72
N THR A 89 9.63 11.32 -7.33
CA THR A 89 9.22 10.11 -6.61
C THR A 89 10.27 9.69 -5.59
N TYR A 90 11.55 9.62 -5.99
CA TYR A 90 12.66 9.28 -5.09
C TYR A 90 12.86 10.33 -3.99
N SER A 91 12.73 11.62 -4.32
CA SER A 91 12.84 12.66 -3.31
C SER A 91 11.72 12.58 -2.27
N SER A 92 10.50 12.23 -2.69
CA SER A 92 9.33 12.25 -1.82
C SER A 92 9.09 10.96 -1.03
N GLY A 93 9.71 9.84 -1.42
CA GLY A 93 9.55 8.56 -0.72
C GLY A 93 10.27 8.52 0.62
N ASP A 94 9.64 7.97 1.66
CA ASP A 94 10.24 7.78 2.98
C ASP A 94 10.94 6.42 3.11
N MET A 95 10.49 5.44 2.32
CA MET A 95 11.03 4.09 2.28
C MET A 95 10.84 3.48 0.89
N PHE A 96 11.67 2.50 0.53
CA PHE A 96 11.72 1.94 -0.82
C PHE A 96 11.74 0.42 -0.83
N LEU A 97 10.89 -0.17 -1.68
CA LEU A 97 11.01 -1.54 -2.14
C LEU A 97 11.60 -1.55 -3.54
N ILE A 98 12.74 -2.19 -3.72
CA ILE A 98 13.39 -2.33 -5.02
C ILE A 98 13.23 -3.79 -5.47
N VAL A 99 12.44 -4.02 -6.50
CA VAL A 99 11.96 -5.34 -6.91
C VAL A 99 12.68 -5.83 -8.16
N GLY A 100 13.34 -6.98 -8.06
CA GLY A 100 13.80 -7.81 -9.16
C GLY A 100 13.01 -9.12 -9.24
N ALA A 101 13.37 -9.99 -10.18
CA ALA A 101 12.74 -11.29 -10.34
C ALA A 101 13.76 -12.38 -10.64
N VAL A 102 13.48 -13.60 -10.18
CA VAL A 102 14.39 -14.74 -10.37
C VAL A 102 14.58 -15.12 -11.84
N ASP A 103 13.61 -14.81 -12.69
CA ASP A 103 13.60 -15.11 -14.13
C ASP A 103 14.15 -13.97 -15.00
N GLN A 104 14.79 -12.97 -14.40
CA GLN A 104 15.32 -11.79 -15.09
C GLN A 104 16.67 -11.37 -14.51
N GLU A 105 17.77 -11.81 -15.12
CA GLU A 105 19.12 -11.47 -14.68
C GLU A 105 19.36 -9.96 -14.69
N GLU A 106 18.89 -9.25 -15.72
CA GLU A 106 19.09 -7.81 -15.88
C GLU A 106 18.34 -6.99 -14.81
N SER A 107 17.43 -7.62 -14.06
CA SER A 107 16.75 -6.95 -12.96
C SER A 107 17.69 -6.64 -11.79
N ILE A 108 18.73 -7.44 -11.56
CA ILE A 108 19.68 -7.26 -10.45
C ILE A 108 20.54 -6.00 -10.61
N PRO A 109 21.31 -5.79 -11.71
CA PRO A 109 22.10 -4.58 -11.86
C PRO A 109 21.22 -3.32 -11.81
N ARG A 110 19.99 -3.40 -12.33
CA ARG A 110 19.02 -2.31 -12.26
C ARG A 110 18.58 -2.00 -10.84
N MET A 111 18.40 -3.01 -9.98
CA MET A 111 18.08 -2.78 -8.56
C MET A 111 19.19 -1.96 -7.88
N LEU A 112 20.45 -2.28 -8.17
CA LEU A 112 21.60 -1.59 -7.61
C LEU A 112 21.77 -0.17 -8.18
N GLU A 113 21.43 0.04 -9.44
CA GLU A 113 21.42 1.37 -10.05
C GLU A 113 20.35 2.26 -9.40
N ILE A 114 19.12 1.73 -9.23
CA ILE A 114 18.02 2.47 -8.61
C ILE A 114 18.37 2.87 -7.18
N SER A 115 19.01 2.00 -6.39
CA SER A 115 19.39 2.33 -5.01
C SER A 115 20.41 3.47 -4.94
N LYS A 116 21.40 3.48 -5.85
CA LYS A 116 22.35 4.59 -5.99
C LYS A 116 21.64 5.89 -6.35
N GLN A 117 20.74 5.87 -7.34
CA GLN A 117 19.97 7.05 -7.75
C GLN A 117 19.09 7.61 -6.61
N ILE A 118 18.50 6.73 -5.78
CA ILE A 118 17.73 7.14 -4.60
C ILE A 118 18.66 7.84 -3.59
N ALA A 119 19.81 7.24 -3.29
CA ALA A 119 20.78 7.81 -2.35
C ALA A 119 21.28 9.19 -2.81
N GLU A 120 21.63 9.34 -4.08
CA GLU A 120 22.03 10.63 -4.68
C GLU A 120 20.91 11.66 -4.56
N CYS A 121 19.67 11.31 -4.95
CA CYS A 121 18.53 12.22 -4.88
C CYS A 121 18.25 12.70 -3.44
N LYS A 122 18.38 11.81 -2.46
CA LYS A 122 18.13 12.12 -1.05
C LYS A 122 19.25 12.95 -0.43
N MET A 123 20.51 12.68 -0.79
CA MET A 123 21.66 13.46 -0.33
C MET A 123 21.58 14.90 -0.85
N THR A 124 21.32 15.11 -2.15
CA THR A 124 21.27 16.45 -2.75
C THR A 124 20.12 17.31 -2.22
N ARG A 125 18.95 16.71 -1.94
CA ARG A 125 17.74 17.48 -1.58
C ARG A 125 17.47 17.63 -0.10
N GLN A 126 17.93 16.69 0.73
CA GLN A 126 17.56 16.65 2.14
C GLN A 126 18.78 16.64 3.07
N GLY A 127 20.01 16.58 2.54
CA GLY A 127 21.22 16.46 3.36
C GLY A 127 21.26 15.17 4.20
N VAL A 128 20.43 14.19 3.82
CA VAL A 128 20.22 12.95 4.56
C VAL A 128 21.28 11.95 4.13
N SER A 129 21.98 11.36 5.11
CA SER A 129 22.96 10.29 4.84
C SER A 129 22.29 9.07 4.22
N SER A 130 22.93 8.47 3.21
CA SER A 130 22.44 7.30 2.48
C SER A 130 22.04 6.12 3.40
N HIS A 131 22.71 5.97 4.53
CA HIS A 131 22.50 4.89 5.51
C HIS A 131 21.19 5.04 6.32
N SER A 132 20.51 6.17 6.21
CA SER A 132 19.28 6.43 6.97
C SER A 132 18.00 6.17 6.19
N ILE A 133 18.10 5.88 4.89
CA ILE A 133 16.94 5.63 4.02
C ILE A 133 16.61 4.13 4.07
N PRO A 134 15.42 3.73 4.55
CA PRO A 134 15.00 2.34 4.54
C PRO A 134 14.81 1.83 3.10
N ILE A 135 15.70 0.95 2.67
CA ILE A 135 15.64 0.29 1.36
C ILE A 135 15.65 -1.22 1.58
N LEU A 136 14.64 -1.91 1.05
CA LEU A 136 14.58 -3.37 1.05
C LEU A 136 14.57 -3.86 -0.41
N TYR A 137 15.54 -4.70 -0.73
CA TYR A 137 15.65 -5.39 -2.01
C TYR A 137 14.77 -6.64 -1.98
N VAL A 138 13.98 -6.84 -3.03
CA VAL A 138 13.01 -7.93 -3.12
C VAL A 138 13.25 -8.71 -4.40
N VAL A 139 13.52 -10.00 -4.28
CA VAL A 139 13.62 -10.93 -5.40
C VAL A 139 12.31 -11.71 -5.51
N ASN A 140 11.53 -11.40 -6.54
CA ASN A 140 10.19 -11.96 -6.72
C ASN A 140 10.18 -13.21 -7.61
N LYS A 141 9.02 -13.87 -7.68
CA LYS A 141 8.71 -15.03 -8.51
C LYS A 141 9.44 -16.33 -8.12
N VAL A 142 9.75 -16.52 -6.84
CA VAL A 142 10.37 -17.76 -6.35
C VAL A 142 9.49 -19.02 -6.48
N ASP A 143 8.23 -18.85 -6.89
CA ASP A 143 7.35 -19.94 -7.30
C ASP A 143 7.78 -20.62 -8.61
N LEU A 144 8.61 -19.97 -9.42
CA LEU A 144 9.13 -20.56 -10.65
C LEU A 144 10.10 -21.70 -10.33
N PRO A 145 10.10 -22.78 -11.15
CA PRO A 145 11.05 -23.88 -10.97
C PRO A 145 12.48 -23.37 -11.14
N ARG A 146 13.44 -23.96 -10.42
CA ARG A 146 14.86 -23.55 -10.44
C ARG A 146 15.48 -23.53 -11.85
N THR A 147 14.97 -24.33 -12.79
CA THR A 147 15.41 -24.33 -14.19
C THR A 147 15.07 -23.03 -14.95
N ARG A 148 14.15 -22.22 -14.44
CA ARG A 148 13.81 -20.89 -14.99
C ARG A 148 14.52 -19.75 -14.27
N TRP A 149 15.25 -20.03 -13.20
CA TRP A 149 16.01 -19.00 -12.51
C TRP A 149 17.20 -18.62 -13.38
N GLN A 150 17.34 -17.32 -13.62
CA GLN A 150 18.45 -16.71 -14.34
C GLN A 150 19.46 -16.07 -13.38
N ILE A 151 19.22 -16.16 -12.06
CA ILE A 151 20.07 -15.59 -11.02
C ILE A 151 20.37 -16.64 -9.96
N ASP A 152 21.54 -16.52 -9.34
CA ASP A 152 21.82 -17.16 -8.05
C ASP A 152 21.46 -16.19 -6.92
N TYR A 153 20.54 -16.60 -6.05
CA TYR A 153 20.10 -15.77 -4.93
C TYR A 153 21.23 -15.49 -3.94
N ASP A 154 22.16 -16.43 -3.73
CA ASP A 154 23.25 -16.25 -2.77
C ASP A 154 24.25 -15.21 -3.27
N GLU A 155 24.54 -15.19 -4.58
CA GLU A 155 25.33 -14.15 -5.22
C GLU A 155 24.67 -12.76 -5.10
N VAL A 156 23.36 -12.69 -5.38
CA VAL A 156 22.60 -11.44 -5.23
C VAL A 156 22.59 -10.96 -3.77
N CYS A 157 22.46 -11.88 -2.81
CA CYS A 157 22.52 -11.57 -1.39
C CYS A 157 23.88 -10.99 -0.99
N ASN A 158 24.98 -11.55 -1.50
CA ASN A 158 26.33 -11.04 -1.25
C ASN A 158 26.53 -9.64 -1.85
N LEU A 159 26.08 -9.43 -3.10
CA LEU A 159 26.14 -8.12 -3.76
C LEU A 159 25.35 -7.05 -3.00
N VAL A 160 24.12 -7.36 -2.60
CA VAL A 160 23.28 -6.43 -1.82
C VAL A 160 23.86 -6.21 -0.42
N GLY A 161 24.38 -7.25 0.22
CA GLY A 161 25.02 -7.17 1.54
C GLY A 161 26.21 -6.22 1.55
N ALA A 162 27.05 -6.28 0.51
CA ALA A 162 28.20 -5.38 0.35
C ALA A 162 27.81 -3.91 0.16
N ILE A 163 26.66 -3.64 -0.48
CA ILE A 163 26.18 -2.27 -0.75
C ILE A 163 25.41 -1.70 0.45
N ALA A 164 24.55 -2.52 1.05
CA ALA A 164 23.65 -2.10 2.11
C ALA A 164 24.27 -2.20 3.51
N ASN A 165 25.49 -2.77 3.64
CA ASN A 165 26.16 -3.05 4.92
C ASN A 165 25.29 -3.85 5.91
N SER A 166 24.34 -4.65 5.39
CA SER A 166 23.36 -5.37 6.18
C SER A 166 22.80 -6.55 5.38
N SER A 167 22.87 -7.75 5.97
CA SER A 167 22.30 -8.98 5.40
C SER A 167 20.76 -8.99 5.42
N ASN A 168 20.14 -8.16 6.26
CA ASN A 168 18.68 -8.07 6.38
C ASN A 168 18.03 -7.17 5.31
N SER A 169 18.82 -6.63 4.39
CA SER A 169 18.36 -5.69 3.37
C SER A 169 17.81 -6.38 2.12
N ILE A 170 17.84 -7.71 2.03
CA ILE A 170 17.27 -8.48 0.92
C ILE A 170 16.26 -9.52 1.41
N CYS A 171 15.26 -9.81 0.58
CA CYS A 171 14.32 -10.89 0.79
C CYS A 171 13.82 -11.47 -0.53
N GLN A 172 13.38 -12.73 -0.48
CA GLN A 172 12.74 -13.41 -1.60
C GLN A 172 11.24 -13.54 -1.38
N CYS A 173 10.42 -13.39 -2.41
CA CYS A 173 8.97 -13.53 -2.32
C CYS A 173 8.32 -14.09 -3.58
N SER A 174 7.05 -14.48 -3.45
CA SER A 174 6.20 -14.83 -4.59
C SER A 174 4.86 -14.14 -4.44
N ALA A 175 4.56 -13.21 -5.34
CA ALA A 175 3.22 -12.61 -5.42
C ALA A 175 2.15 -13.64 -5.85
N LEU A 176 2.52 -14.65 -6.65
CA LEU A 176 1.60 -15.69 -7.12
C LEU A 176 1.12 -16.58 -5.97
N THR A 177 2.03 -17.09 -5.14
CA THR A 177 1.72 -18.00 -4.03
C THR A 177 1.50 -17.28 -2.70
N SER A 178 1.66 -15.95 -2.66
CA SER A 178 1.68 -15.13 -1.45
C SER A 178 2.83 -15.45 -0.48
N THR A 179 3.86 -16.17 -0.92
CA THR A 179 5.02 -16.53 -0.10
C THR A 179 5.83 -15.28 0.26
N ASN A 180 6.13 -15.09 1.55
CA ASN A 180 6.95 -14.02 2.13
C ASN A 180 6.49 -12.57 1.88
N ILE A 181 5.33 -12.33 1.27
CA ILE A 181 4.80 -10.98 1.06
C ILE A 181 4.67 -10.25 2.40
N GLU A 182 4.18 -10.97 3.41
CA GLU A 182 4.05 -10.50 4.79
C GLU A 182 5.39 -10.07 5.39
N SER A 183 6.41 -10.94 5.24
CA SER A 183 7.76 -10.64 5.69
C SER A 183 8.39 -9.45 4.96
N VAL A 184 8.09 -9.23 3.68
CA VAL A 184 8.61 -8.09 2.90
C VAL A 184 8.13 -6.78 3.53
N PHE A 185 6.81 -6.64 3.71
CA PHE A 185 6.23 -5.41 4.26
C PHE A 185 6.54 -5.23 5.75
N GLY A 186 6.55 -6.32 6.54
CA GLY A 186 6.96 -6.27 7.94
C GLY A 186 8.40 -5.79 8.13
N ARG A 187 9.34 -6.26 7.30
CA ARG A 187 10.75 -5.84 7.35
C ARG A 187 10.92 -4.36 6.99
N ILE A 188 10.36 -3.90 5.87
CA ILE A 188 10.53 -2.50 5.46
C ILE A 188 9.88 -1.54 6.47
N PHE A 189 8.73 -1.90 7.05
CA PHE A 189 8.09 -1.09 8.08
C PHE A 189 8.91 -1.04 9.37
N ALA A 190 9.55 -2.15 9.76
CA ALA A 190 10.46 -2.19 10.90
C ALA A 190 11.70 -1.32 10.65
N MET A 191 12.32 -1.41 9.46
CA MET A 191 13.46 -0.58 9.07
C MET A 191 13.11 0.91 9.09
N ALA A 192 11.91 1.26 8.60
CA ALA A 192 11.38 2.62 8.59
C ALA A 192 10.79 3.09 9.94
N LYS A 193 10.84 2.24 10.98
CA LYS A 193 10.33 2.53 12.33
C LYS A 193 8.85 2.96 12.34
N LEU A 194 8.04 2.32 11.50
CA LEU A 194 6.59 2.55 11.51
C LEU A 194 5.98 1.97 12.81
N PRO A 195 4.89 2.57 13.32
CA PRO A 195 4.11 1.96 14.39
C PRO A 195 3.71 0.53 14.03
N LYS A 196 3.91 -0.42 14.95
CA LYS A 196 3.65 -1.86 14.73
C LYS A 196 2.23 -2.13 14.19
N PHE A 197 1.26 -1.32 14.59
CA PHE A 197 -0.16 -1.42 14.20
C PHE A 197 -0.46 -0.97 12.76
N MET A 198 0.52 -0.41 12.04
CA MET A 198 0.39 -0.07 10.61
C MET A 198 0.64 -1.26 9.69
N ASN A 199 1.06 -2.43 10.20
CA ASN A 199 1.09 -3.65 9.40
C ASN A 199 -0.37 -4.09 9.08
N PRO A 200 -0.79 -4.14 7.80
CA PRO A 200 -2.13 -4.57 7.39
C PRO A 200 -2.54 -5.98 7.82
N GLU A 201 -1.60 -6.88 8.11
CA GLU A 201 -1.91 -8.21 8.62
C GLU A 201 -2.67 -8.21 9.92
N LEU A 202 -2.28 -7.33 10.86
CA LEU A 202 -3.01 -7.15 12.11
C LEU A 202 -4.48 -6.84 11.83
N HIS A 203 -4.81 -6.22 10.70
CA HIS A 203 -6.17 -5.87 10.31
C HIS A 203 -6.85 -6.94 9.42
N LYS A 204 -6.07 -7.72 8.67
CA LYS A 204 -6.57 -8.80 7.79
C LYS A 204 -6.91 -10.06 8.58
N ALA A 205 -6.09 -10.45 9.56
CA ALA A 205 -6.42 -11.51 10.52
C ALA A 205 -7.74 -11.18 11.24
N LEU A 206 -7.92 -9.93 11.65
CA LEU A 206 -9.16 -9.44 12.26
C LEU A 206 -10.36 -9.46 11.30
N ARG A 207 -10.16 -9.06 10.02
CA ARG A 207 -11.21 -9.10 9.01
C ARG A 207 -11.67 -10.53 8.72
N ASN A 208 -10.73 -11.48 8.63
CA ASN A 208 -11.03 -12.88 8.37
C ASN A 208 -11.70 -13.56 9.58
N GLU A 209 -11.26 -13.28 10.81
CA GLU A 209 -11.97 -13.73 12.03
C GLU A 209 -13.39 -13.18 12.12
N LEU A 210 -13.63 -11.92 11.71
CA LEU A 210 -14.97 -11.32 11.70
C LEU A 210 -15.85 -11.76 10.53
N SER A 211 -15.25 -12.21 9.42
CA SER A 211 -15.97 -12.61 8.20
C SER A 211 -16.22 -14.12 8.10
N ALA A 212 -15.40 -14.95 8.73
CA ALA A 212 -15.58 -16.41 8.78
C ALA A 212 -16.76 -16.83 9.68
N ASP A 213 -17.21 -15.96 10.60
CA ASP A 213 -18.27 -16.22 11.57
C ASP A 213 -19.57 -15.47 11.23
N GLY A 214 -20.06 -15.65 10.00
CA GLY A 214 -21.32 -15.04 9.50
C GLY A 214 -22.60 -15.41 10.25
N LEU A 215 -22.54 -16.13 11.39
CA LEU A 215 -23.67 -16.52 12.22
C LEU A 215 -23.40 -16.44 13.74
N LEU A 216 -22.59 -15.47 14.21
CA LEU A 216 -22.40 -15.28 15.65
C LEU A 216 -23.24 -14.13 16.24
N GLU A 217 -24.08 -14.51 17.21
CA GLU A 217 -24.77 -13.67 18.19
C GLU A 217 -23.92 -12.51 18.73
N GLU A 218 -24.53 -11.33 18.92
CA GLU A 218 -23.88 -10.08 19.36
C GLU A 218 -22.98 -10.24 20.60
N THR A 219 -23.32 -11.19 21.47
CA THR A 219 -22.59 -11.48 22.71
C THR A 219 -21.20 -12.07 22.46
N LYS A 220 -21.01 -12.86 21.39
CA LYS A 220 -19.69 -13.43 21.04
C LYS A 220 -18.81 -12.41 20.32
N LYS A 221 -19.39 -11.54 19.48
CA LYS A 221 -18.71 -10.33 18.95
C LYS A 221 -18.16 -9.46 20.08
N LYS A 222 -18.97 -9.18 21.11
CA LYS A 222 -18.54 -8.46 22.31
C LYS A 222 -17.39 -9.17 23.05
N LYS A 223 -17.43 -10.50 23.18
CA LYS A 223 -16.35 -11.28 23.81
C LYS A 223 -15.04 -11.32 22.99
N ILE A 224 -15.13 -11.36 21.66
CA ILE A 224 -13.95 -11.28 20.78
C ILE A 224 -13.35 -9.87 20.87
N LEU A 225 -14.16 -8.82 20.74
CA LEU A 225 -13.75 -7.42 20.96
C LEU A 225 -13.19 -7.17 22.38
N GLN A 226 -13.73 -7.85 23.40
CA GLN A 226 -13.25 -7.77 24.78
C GLN A 226 -11.94 -8.55 24.99
N ARG A 227 -11.74 -9.68 24.30
CA ARG A 227 -10.46 -10.39 24.23
C ARG A 227 -9.41 -9.58 23.45
N MET A 228 -9.83 -8.88 22.40
CA MET A 228 -9.01 -7.90 21.68
C MET A 228 -8.60 -6.77 22.61
N ARG A 229 -9.54 -6.17 23.36
CA ARG A 229 -9.22 -5.28 24.47
C ARG A 229 -8.21 -5.97 25.39
N SER A 230 -8.40 -7.18 25.89
CA SER A 230 -7.40 -7.77 26.82
C SER A 230 -6.00 -8.07 26.23
N ARG A 231 -5.87 -8.34 24.92
CA ARG A 231 -4.57 -8.58 24.27
C ARG A 231 -3.86 -7.28 23.86
N PHE A 232 -4.61 -6.21 23.61
CA PHE A 232 -4.11 -4.89 23.23
C PHE A 232 -4.17 -3.85 24.36
N SER A 233 -4.90 -4.12 25.43
CA SER A 233 -5.11 -3.30 26.63
C SER A 233 -4.29 -3.89 27.77
N ARG A 234 -2.99 -3.63 27.70
CA ARG A 234 -2.37 -3.07 28.88
C ARG A 234 -2.39 -1.56 28.66
N GLU A 235 -3.41 -0.94 29.24
CA GLU A 235 -3.71 0.50 29.32
C GLU A 235 -4.19 1.18 28.02
N ASP A 236 -5.47 1.59 27.99
CA ASP A 236 -6.11 2.66 27.19
C ASP A 236 -5.83 2.81 25.67
N ASP A 237 -5.43 1.76 24.96
CA ASP A 237 -5.15 1.83 23.52
C ASP A 237 -6.37 1.49 22.63
N GLU A 238 -7.22 2.48 22.32
CA GLU A 238 -8.20 2.38 21.23
C GLU A 238 -7.49 2.44 19.86
N ILE A 239 -7.24 1.28 19.26
CA ILE A 239 -6.71 1.12 17.90
C ILE A 239 -7.88 0.81 16.97
N TYR A 240 -8.16 1.69 16.01
CA TYR A 240 -9.18 1.49 14.98
C TYR A 240 -8.54 1.72 13.61
N THR A 241 -8.60 0.75 12.70
CA THR A 241 -8.51 1.12 11.28
C THR A 241 -9.87 1.60 10.84
N ASP A 242 -9.95 2.84 10.40
CA ASP A 242 -11.12 3.26 9.66
C ASP A 242 -11.18 2.46 8.36
N MET A 243 -12.18 1.59 8.26
CA MET A 243 -12.24 0.49 7.28
C MET A 243 -12.43 0.96 5.83
N ASN A 244 -12.56 2.27 5.58
CA ASN A 244 -12.99 2.80 4.29
C ASN A 244 -12.20 3.99 3.73
N ALA A 245 -11.02 4.35 4.27
CA ALA A 245 -10.17 5.35 3.61
C ALA A 245 -9.36 4.77 2.44
N ARG A 246 -9.97 3.88 1.64
CA ARG A 246 -9.43 3.50 0.34
C ARG A 246 -9.67 4.71 -0.55
N ARG A 247 -8.68 5.59 -0.74
CA ARG A 247 -8.74 6.52 -1.87
C ARG A 247 -8.39 5.68 -3.10
N PRO A 248 -9.34 5.39 -4.00
CA PRO A 248 -9.04 4.63 -5.19
C PRO A 248 -8.04 5.43 -6.04
N SER A 249 -7.19 4.76 -6.82
CA SER A 249 -6.35 5.45 -7.79
C SER A 249 -7.24 6.27 -8.74
N LEU A 250 -6.72 7.33 -9.37
CA LEU A 250 -7.49 8.17 -10.29
C LEU A 250 -8.20 7.33 -11.38
N ARG A 251 -7.58 6.22 -11.80
CA ARG A 251 -8.18 5.21 -12.70
C ARG A 251 -9.32 4.44 -12.05
N THR A 252 -9.18 4.00 -10.80
CA THR A 252 -10.25 3.30 -10.07
C THR A 252 -11.43 4.23 -9.81
N ASP A 253 -11.17 5.52 -9.51
CA ASP A 253 -12.19 6.55 -9.44
C ASP A 253 -12.88 6.76 -10.79
N LEU A 254 -12.12 6.84 -11.89
CA LEU A 254 -12.69 6.94 -13.25
C LEU A 254 -13.53 5.70 -13.62
N LEU A 255 -13.08 4.49 -13.28
CA LEU A 255 -13.80 3.25 -13.54
C LEU A 255 -15.05 3.13 -12.67
N MET A 256 -14.98 3.48 -11.39
CA MET A 256 -16.13 3.52 -10.49
C MET A 256 -17.14 4.59 -10.92
N ASN A 257 -16.67 5.76 -11.37
CA ASN A 257 -17.54 6.81 -11.89
C ASN A 257 -18.22 6.36 -13.18
N ARG A 258 -17.50 5.70 -14.10
CA ARG A 258 -18.09 5.08 -15.31
C ARG A 258 -19.13 4.02 -14.94
N ALA A 259 -18.84 3.13 -13.99
CA ALA A 259 -19.77 2.10 -13.54
C ALA A 259 -21.02 2.69 -12.84
N LYS A 260 -20.85 3.73 -12.01
CA LYS A 260 -21.96 4.46 -11.38
C LYS A 260 -22.82 5.20 -12.41
N THR A 261 -22.20 5.77 -13.45
CA THR A 261 -22.91 6.46 -14.55
C THR A 261 -23.66 5.46 -15.43
N ALA A 262 -23.08 4.27 -15.66
CA ALA A 262 -23.74 3.17 -16.36
C ALA A 262 -24.94 2.63 -15.56
N ALA A 263 -24.78 2.39 -14.25
CA ALA A 263 -25.85 1.91 -13.38
C ALA A 263 -26.98 2.94 -13.18
N SER A 264 -26.66 4.25 -13.18
CA SER A 264 -27.69 5.30 -13.11
C SER A 264 -28.46 5.45 -14.43
N ARG A 265 -27.80 5.19 -15.58
CA ARG A 265 -28.47 5.08 -16.89
C ARG A 265 -29.44 3.91 -16.93
N THR A 266 -29.06 2.73 -16.45
CA THR A 266 -29.95 1.55 -16.43
C THR A 266 -31.15 1.74 -15.48
N ARG A 267 -30.98 2.45 -14.36
CA ARG A 267 -32.09 2.82 -13.44
C ARG A 267 -33.03 3.88 -14.01
N ARG A 268 -32.55 4.80 -14.85
CA ARG A 268 -33.42 5.79 -15.51
C ARG A 268 -34.25 5.18 -16.63
N VAL A 269 -33.72 4.22 -17.38
CA VAL A 269 -34.47 3.53 -18.45
C VAL A 269 -35.61 2.69 -17.85
N SER A 270 -35.36 1.94 -16.77
CA SER A 270 -36.40 1.16 -16.08
C SER A 270 -37.50 1.99 -15.39
N SER A 271 -37.25 3.27 -15.07
CA SER A 271 -38.26 4.14 -14.45
C SER A 271 -39.16 4.90 -15.43
N VAL A 272 -38.82 4.90 -16.73
CA VAL A 272 -39.57 5.65 -17.76
C VAL A 272 -40.58 4.77 -18.49
N ASP A 273 -40.36 3.46 -18.56
CA ASP A 273 -41.25 2.53 -19.26
C ASP A 273 -42.49 2.09 -18.45
N ASP A 274 -42.53 2.35 -17.13
CA ASP A 274 -43.64 1.93 -16.24
C ASP A 274 -44.75 2.98 -16.06
N LYS A 275 -44.73 4.08 -16.84
CA LYS A 275 -45.71 5.18 -16.72
C LYS A 275 -46.40 5.58 -18.04
N ARG A 276 -46.56 4.65 -18.98
CA ARG A 276 -47.52 4.84 -20.09
C ARG A 276 -48.46 3.65 -20.26
N CYS A 277 -49.74 4.00 -20.43
CA CYS A 277 -50.88 3.16 -20.78
C CYS A 277 -51.61 2.43 -19.64
N THR A 278 -52.46 3.17 -18.94
CA THR A 278 -53.86 2.75 -18.68
C THR A 278 -54.73 4.01 -18.63
N ILE A 279 -55.36 4.36 -19.75
CA ILE A 279 -56.57 5.19 -19.77
C ILE A 279 -57.51 4.55 -20.81
N SER A 280 -58.66 4.10 -20.31
CA SER A 280 -59.97 3.89 -20.95
C SER A 280 -60.05 3.18 -22.30
#